data_AF-A0A0F8HS33-F1
#
_entry.id   AF-A0A0F8HS33-F1
#
_cell.length_a   1.000
_cell.length_b   1.000
_cell.length_c   1.000
_cell.angle_alpha   90.00
_cell.angle_beta   90.00
_cell.angle_gamma   90.00
#
_symmetry.space_group_name_H-M   'P 1'
#
loop_
_entity.id
_entity.type
_entity.pdbx_description
1 polymer ?
#
loop_
_entity_poly.entity_id
_entity_poly.type
_entity_poly.pdbx_seq_one_letter_code
_entity_poly.pdbx_strand_id
1 'polypeptide(L)'
;MNNFTYEKLHNNLQYLKLNTIEELLDNCLEIAARDSKTTMEVLDYLFEQEKKHKEAAAIERRMKSAGFPVKKMLEDFDFEFQSSIDKKVIEDLATLRFVHNAENIVLLGPPGVGKSHLAIALGIEAVKAGISVHFTNTGNLIERLK
;
A
#
# COMPACT_ATOMS: atom_id res chain seq x y z
N MET A 1 25.73 -29.19 -2.68
CA MET A 1 24.73 -29.03 -1.60
C MET A 1 23.98 -30.35 -1.46
N ASN A 2 23.69 -30.83 -0.24
CA ASN A 2 22.86 -32.04 -0.09
C ASN A 2 21.48 -31.75 -0.70
N ASN A 3 21.07 -32.55 -1.70
CA ASN A 3 19.81 -32.37 -2.42
C ASN A 3 18.59 -32.25 -1.48
N PHE A 4 18.64 -33.02 -0.38
CA PHE A 4 17.65 -32.98 0.69
C PHE A 4 17.55 -31.62 1.42
N THR A 5 18.67 -30.93 1.63
CA THR A 5 18.67 -29.61 2.28
C THR A 5 18.06 -28.55 1.37
N TYR A 6 18.33 -28.63 0.07
CA TYR A 6 17.77 -27.72 -0.93
C TYR A 6 16.26 -27.90 -1.07
N GLU A 7 15.78 -29.14 -1.23
CA GLU A 7 14.35 -29.44 -1.27
C GLU A 7 13.63 -29.02 0.02
N LYS A 8 14.23 -29.27 1.19
CA LYS A 8 13.65 -28.84 2.47
C LYS A 8 13.54 -27.31 2.56
N LEU A 9 14.52 -26.57 2.05
CA LEU A 9 14.49 -25.11 2.02
C LEU A 9 13.34 -24.60 1.16
N HIS A 10 13.20 -25.10 -0.07
CA HIS A 10 12.09 -24.70 -0.96
C HIS A 10 10.72 -25.01 -0.37
N ASN A 11 10.54 -26.19 0.23
CA ASN A 11 9.30 -26.53 0.93
C ASN A 11 8.99 -25.56 2.08
N ASN A 12 10.00 -25.16 2.87
CA ASN A 12 9.83 -24.20 3.94
C ASN A 12 9.47 -22.79 3.40
N LEU A 13 10.11 -22.34 2.32
CA LEU A 13 9.83 -21.05 1.69
C LEU A 13 8.39 -21.00 1.18
N GLN A 14 7.94 -22.06 0.50
CA GLN A 14 6.55 -22.17 0.02
C GLN A 14 5.54 -22.21 1.18
N TYR A 15 5.81 -22.99 2.24
CA TYR A 15 4.96 -23.04 3.43
C TYR A 15 4.79 -21.68 4.11
N LEU A 16 5.89 -20.91 4.22
CA LEU A 16 5.90 -19.56 4.79
C LEU A 16 5.42 -18.48 3.81
N LYS A 17 5.10 -18.85 2.57
CA LYS A 17 4.73 -17.94 1.49
C LYS A 17 5.80 -16.87 1.26
N LEU A 18 7.06 -17.30 1.16
CA LEU A 18 8.24 -16.49 0.83
C LEU A 18 8.59 -16.70 -0.65
N ASN A 19 7.63 -16.43 -1.52
CA ASN A 19 7.68 -16.82 -2.93
C ASN A 19 8.77 -16.04 -3.70
N THR A 20 9.03 -14.78 -3.32
CA THR A 20 10.07 -13.96 -3.95
C THR A 20 11.44 -14.52 -3.65
N ILE A 21 11.67 -14.95 -2.41
CA ILE A 21 12.94 -15.61 -2.04
C ILE A 21 13.10 -16.90 -2.81
N GLU A 22 12.05 -17.71 -2.92
CA GLU A 22 12.07 -18.98 -3.64
C GLU A 22 12.49 -18.77 -5.11
N GLU A 23 11.90 -17.78 -5.79
CA GLU A 23 12.21 -17.42 -7.17
C GLU A 23 13.63 -16.82 -7.34
N LEU A 24 14.11 -16.05 -6.37
CA LEU A 24 15.40 -15.36 -6.45
C LEU A 24 16.58 -16.17 -5.89
N LEU A 25 16.32 -17.28 -5.20
CA LEU A 25 17.33 -18.03 -4.46
C LEU A 25 18.49 -18.48 -5.35
N ASP A 26 18.19 -19.15 -6.46
CA ASP A 26 19.20 -19.70 -7.37
C ASP A 26 20.06 -18.59 -7.99
N ASN A 27 19.41 -17.53 -8.46
CA ASN A 27 20.09 -16.35 -9.01
C ASN A 27 21.01 -15.69 -7.96
N CYS A 28 20.56 -15.57 -6.71
CA CYS A 28 21.36 -14.99 -5.64
C CYS A 28 22.56 -15.87 -5.24
N LEU A 29 22.40 -17.19 -5.23
CA LEU A 29 23.48 -18.13 -4.95
C LEU A 29 24.58 -18.07 -6.04
N GLU A 30 24.20 -17.92 -7.30
CA GLU A 30 25.15 -17.71 -8.40
C GLU A 30 25.92 -16.39 -8.26
N ILE A 31 25.22 -15.30 -7.93
CA ILE A 31 25.85 -13.98 -7.72
C ILE A 31 26.79 -14.01 -6.51
N ALA A 32 26.39 -14.64 -5.41
CA ALA A 32 27.23 -14.77 -4.22
C ALA A 32 28.53 -15.52 -4.50
N ALA A 33 28.47 -16.56 -5.33
CA ALA A 33 29.64 -17.32 -5.75
C ALA A 33 30.59 -16.51 -6.66
N ARG A 34 30.05 -15.58 -7.47
CA ARG A 34 30.84 -14.73 -8.38
C ARG A 34 31.45 -13.50 -7.68
N ASP A 35 30.67 -12.82 -6.86
CA ASP A 35 31.01 -11.51 -6.31
C ASP A 35 31.63 -11.57 -4.90
N SER A 36 31.92 -12.78 -4.38
CA SER A 36 32.45 -13.00 -3.01
C SER A 36 31.59 -12.32 -1.93
N LYS A 37 30.28 -12.19 -2.16
CA LYS A 37 29.36 -11.63 -1.16
C LYS A 37 29.29 -12.54 0.06
N THR A 38 29.22 -11.93 1.23
CA THR A 38 29.02 -12.66 2.47
C THR A 38 27.63 -13.27 2.50
N THR A 39 27.48 -14.39 3.21
CA THR A 39 26.16 -15.02 3.41
C THR A 39 25.14 -14.05 4.01
N MET A 40 25.59 -13.13 4.87
CA MET A 40 24.73 -12.13 5.50
C MET A 40 24.15 -11.14 4.48
N GLU A 41 24.96 -10.65 3.55
CA GLU A 41 24.50 -9.72 2.49
C GLU A 41 23.49 -10.36 1.54
N VAL A 42 23.67 -11.65 1.24
CA VAL A 42 22.74 -12.42 0.40
C VAL A 42 21.40 -12.58 1.09
N LEU A 43 21.41 -12.95 2.38
CA LEU A 43 20.20 -13.08 3.17
C LEU A 43 19.47 -11.73 3.29
N ASP A 44 20.18 -10.66 3.63
CA ASP A 44 19.60 -9.32 3.73
C ASP A 44 18.94 -8.89 2.42
N TYR A 45 19.61 -9.09 1.29
CA TYR A 45 19.05 -8.81 -0.03
C TYR A 45 17.76 -9.60 -0.31
N LEU A 46 17.77 -10.92 -0.10
CA LEU A 46 16.61 -11.78 -0.34
C LEU A 46 15.40 -11.36 0.51
N PHE A 47 15.61 -11.13 1.81
CA PHE A 47 14.55 -10.71 2.71
C PHE A 47 14.04 -9.30 2.40
N GLU A 48 14.89 -8.38 1.96
CA GLU A 48 14.49 -7.05 1.53
C GLU A 48 13.63 -7.09 0.25
N GLN A 49 13.95 -7.96 -0.71
CA GLN A 49 13.11 -8.15 -1.91
C GLN A 49 11.73 -8.73 -1.54
N GLU A 50 11.71 -9.75 -0.69
CA GLU A 50 10.46 -10.36 -0.22
C GLU A 50 9.58 -9.35 0.53
N LYS A 51 10.18 -8.56 1.43
CA LYS A 51 9.48 -7.50 2.15
C LYS A 51 8.85 -6.51 1.18
N LYS A 52 9.61 -6.00 0.21
CA LYS A 52 9.10 -5.07 -0.81
C LYS A 52 7.93 -5.65 -1.59
N HIS A 53 8.05 -6.92 -2.03
CA HIS A 53 6.96 -7.54 -2.78
C HIS A 53 5.71 -7.72 -1.91
N LYS A 54 5.86 -8.17 -0.66
CA LYS A 54 4.73 -8.31 0.28
C LYS A 54 4.07 -6.97 0.59
N GLU A 55 4.83 -5.90 0.79
CA GLU A 55 4.31 -4.56 1.02
C GLU A 55 3.50 -4.07 -0.19
N ALA A 56 4.04 -4.19 -1.40
CA ALA A 56 3.36 -3.82 -2.64
C ALA A 56 2.05 -4.61 -2.85
N ALA A 57 2.11 -5.93 -2.68
CA ALA A 57 0.93 -6.80 -2.79
C ALA A 57 -0.14 -6.49 -1.73
N ALA A 58 0.29 -6.13 -0.51
CA ALA A 58 -0.63 -5.72 0.55
C ALA A 58 -1.30 -4.38 0.25
N ILE A 59 -0.57 -3.40 -0.30
CA ILE A 59 -1.14 -2.12 -0.76
C ILE A 59 -2.14 -2.38 -1.89
N GLU A 60 -1.78 -3.15 -2.91
CA GLU A 60 -2.68 -3.47 -4.03
C GLU A 60 -3.98 -4.14 -3.55
N ARG A 61 -3.87 -5.12 -2.65
CA ARG A 61 -5.04 -5.78 -2.05
C ARG A 61 -5.93 -4.78 -1.33
N ARG A 62 -5.35 -3.91 -0.48
CA ARG A 62 -6.12 -2.87 0.22
C ARG A 62 -6.77 -1.87 -0.74
N MET A 63 -6.08 -1.48 -1.81
CA MET A 63 -6.63 -0.60 -2.86
C MET A 63 -7.87 -1.21 -3.50
N LYS A 64 -7.81 -2.51 -3.84
CA LYS A 64 -8.96 -3.24 -4.40
C LYS A 64 -10.10 -3.35 -3.39
N SER A 65 -9.80 -3.71 -2.14
CA SER A 65 -10.80 -3.86 -1.08
C SER A 65 -11.45 -2.54 -0.65
N ALA A 66 -10.78 -1.40 -0.84
CA ALA A 66 -11.30 -0.09 -0.47
C ALA A 66 -12.54 0.33 -1.28
N GLY A 67 -12.72 -0.22 -2.49
CA GLY A 67 -13.94 0.00 -3.28
C GLY A 67 -14.08 1.42 -3.85
N PHE A 68 -12.95 2.11 -4.09
CA PHE A 68 -12.99 3.43 -4.72
C PHE A 68 -13.62 3.34 -6.13
N PRO A 69 -14.58 4.23 -6.48
CA PRO A 69 -15.25 4.18 -7.78
C PRO A 69 -14.32 4.62 -8.92
N VAL A 70 -13.34 5.47 -8.61
CA VAL A 70 -12.33 5.99 -9.54
C VAL A 70 -11.02 6.19 -8.78
N LYS A 71 -9.89 6.19 -9.50
CA LYS A 71 -8.60 6.61 -8.95
C LYS A 71 -8.45 8.13 -9.10
N LYS A 72 -8.27 8.83 -7.98
CA LYS A 72 -8.03 10.29 -7.94
C LYS A 72 -6.94 10.56 -6.92
N MET A 73 -5.79 11.07 -7.38
CA MET A 73 -4.66 11.36 -6.50
C MET A 73 -4.68 12.82 -6.05
N LEU A 74 -3.95 13.15 -4.98
CA LEU A 74 -3.91 14.53 -4.47
C LEU A 74 -3.24 15.46 -5.49
N GLU A 75 -2.27 14.93 -6.23
CA GLU A 75 -1.54 15.62 -7.30
C GLU A 75 -2.46 15.97 -8.49
N ASP A 76 -3.56 15.24 -8.67
CA ASP A 76 -4.55 15.49 -9.72
C ASP A 76 -5.58 16.57 -9.32
N PHE A 77 -5.52 17.10 -8.09
CA PHE A 77 -6.51 18.07 -7.61
C PHE A 77 -6.15 19.49 -8.06
N ASP A 78 -7.09 20.13 -8.77
CA ASP A 78 -6.93 21.51 -9.23
C ASP A 78 -7.26 22.51 -8.12
N PHE A 79 -6.22 22.96 -7.41
CA PHE A 79 -6.32 23.98 -6.37
C PHE A 79 -6.59 25.40 -6.93
N GLU A 80 -6.31 25.66 -8.21
CA GLU A 80 -6.62 26.96 -8.83
C GLU A 80 -8.11 27.08 -9.09
N PHE A 81 -8.74 26.00 -9.56
CA PHE A 81 -10.19 25.90 -9.73
C PHE A 81 -10.94 26.00 -8.39
N GLN A 82 -10.38 25.44 -7.32
CA GLN A 82 -10.95 25.51 -5.97
C GLN A 82 -10.09 26.33 -5.00
N SER A 83 -9.96 27.62 -5.30
CA SER A 83 -9.12 28.56 -4.54
C SER A 83 -9.56 28.82 -3.09
N SER A 84 -10.76 28.40 -2.68
CA SER A 84 -11.22 28.54 -1.29
C SER A 84 -10.61 27.51 -0.33
N ILE A 85 -9.99 26.45 -0.87
CA ILE A 85 -9.32 25.43 -0.07
C ILE A 85 -7.84 25.81 0.11
N ASP A 86 -7.41 25.94 1.37
CA ASP A 86 -6.00 26.07 1.68
C ASP A 86 -5.28 24.75 1.41
N LYS A 87 -4.36 24.76 0.44
CA LYS A 87 -3.53 23.61 0.08
C LYS A 87 -2.78 23.05 1.29
N LYS A 88 -2.32 23.91 2.21
CA LYS A 88 -1.60 23.47 3.42
C LYS A 88 -2.44 22.59 4.32
N VAL A 89 -3.74 22.86 4.41
CA VAL A 89 -4.67 22.03 5.18
C VAL A 89 -4.79 20.66 4.54
N ILE A 90 -4.91 20.58 3.21
CA ILE A 90 -4.97 19.29 2.50
C ILE A 90 -3.65 18.51 2.64
N GLU A 91 -2.51 19.19 2.57
CA GLU A 91 -1.19 18.58 2.80
C GLU A 91 -1.05 18.06 4.25
N ASP A 92 -1.57 18.77 5.26
CA ASP A 92 -1.61 18.28 6.65
C ASP A 92 -2.53 17.05 6.79
N LEU A 93 -3.72 17.07 6.16
CA LEU A 93 -4.61 15.91 6.14
C LEU A 93 -3.96 14.69 5.44
N ALA A 94 -3.15 14.92 4.41
CA ALA A 94 -2.41 13.87 3.71
C ALA A 94 -1.33 13.20 4.58
N THR A 95 -0.94 13.80 5.71
CA THR A 95 -0.11 13.14 6.73
C THR A 95 -0.86 12.05 7.51
N LEU A 96 -2.20 12.00 7.36
CA LEU A 96 -3.09 11.03 8.01
C LEU A 96 -3.11 11.11 9.55
N ARG A 97 -2.58 12.19 10.14
CA ARG A 97 -2.58 12.39 11.59
C ARG A 97 -3.99 12.28 12.19
N PHE A 98 -5.00 12.78 11.48
CA PHE A 98 -6.40 12.67 11.89
C PHE A 98 -6.84 11.21 12.09
N VAL A 99 -6.33 10.25 11.30
CA VAL A 99 -6.63 8.82 11.46
C VAL A 99 -6.04 8.29 12.77
N HIS A 100 -4.78 8.66 13.05
CA HIS A 100 -4.09 8.24 14.28
C HIS A 100 -4.71 8.87 15.54
N ASN A 101 -5.25 10.08 15.43
CA ASN A 101 -5.94 10.78 16.50
C ASN A 101 -7.42 10.37 16.65
N ALA A 102 -7.94 9.50 15.78
CA ALA A 102 -9.36 9.15 15.71
C ALA A 102 -10.29 10.37 15.52
N GLU A 103 -9.85 11.34 14.70
CA GLU A 103 -10.59 12.55 14.34
C GLU A 103 -11.39 12.35 13.05
N ASN A 104 -12.50 13.08 12.93
CA ASN A 104 -13.35 13.05 11.75
C ASN A 104 -13.11 14.25 10.86
N ILE A 105 -13.02 14.02 9.54
CA ILE A 105 -12.98 15.10 8.55
C ILE A 105 -14.36 15.21 7.90
N VAL A 106 -14.87 16.43 7.81
CA VAL A 106 -16.10 16.74 7.07
C VAL A 106 -15.78 17.76 5.98
N LEU A 107 -15.96 17.35 4.72
CA LEU A 107 -15.79 18.23 3.57
C LEU A 107 -17.13 18.88 3.24
N LEU A 108 -17.21 20.21 3.37
CA LEU A 108 -18.41 21.00 3.11
C LEU A 108 -18.26 21.85 1.85
N GLY A 109 -19.35 22.02 1.11
CA GLY A 109 -19.39 22.91 -0.06
C GLY A 109 -20.40 22.48 -1.13
N PRO A 110 -20.64 23.32 -2.15
CA PRO A 110 -21.56 23.04 -3.25
C PRO A 110 -21.24 21.73 -4.00
N PRO A 111 -22.19 21.10 -4.70
CA PRO A 111 -21.88 19.96 -5.56
C PRO A 111 -20.87 20.34 -6.66
N GLY A 112 -20.05 19.37 -7.10
CA GLY A 112 -19.09 19.58 -8.20
C GLY A 112 -17.75 20.21 -7.83
N VAL A 113 -17.55 20.65 -6.58
CA VAL A 113 -16.32 21.35 -6.15
C VAL A 113 -15.14 20.45 -5.74
N GLY A 114 -15.19 19.15 -6.06
CA GLY A 114 -14.07 18.22 -5.79
C GLY A 114 -14.02 17.56 -4.41
N LYS A 115 -15.08 17.65 -3.59
CA LYS A 115 -15.15 16.95 -2.28
C LYS A 115 -14.88 15.45 -2.37
N SER A 116 -15.55 14.77 -3.31
CA SER A 116 -15.37 13.33 -3.50
C SER A 116 -13.96 12.99 -4.02
N HIS A 117 -13.34 13.90 -4.79
CA HIS A 117 -11.94 13.73 -5.21
C HIS A 117 -11.03 13.72 -3.99
N LEU A 118 -11.13 14.74 -3.13
CA LEU A 118 -10.30 14.83 -1.92
C LEU A 118 -10.52 13.63 -0.98
N ALA A 119 -11.77 13.20 -0.78
CA ALA A 119 -12.08 12.02 0.03
C ALA A 119 -11.43 10.74 -0.54
N ILE A 120 -11.48 10.54 -1.86
CA ILE A 120 -10.82 9.41 -2.52
C ILE A 120 -9.30 9.53 -2.39
N ALA A 121 -8.74 10.70 -2.67
CA ALA A 121 -7.30 10.93 -2.65
C ALA A 121 -6.69 10.72 -1.26
N LEU A 122 -7.31 11.26 -0.21
CA LEU A 122 -6.91 11.00 1.19
C LEU A 122 -7.05 9.52 1.55
N GLY A 123 -8.11 8.85 1.07
CA GLY A 123 -8.26 7.40 1.22
C GLY A 123 -7.16 6.60 0.53
N ILE A 124 -6.68 7.04 -0.64
CA ILE A 124 -5.56 6.39 -1.34
C ILE A 124 -4.27 6.58 -0.54
N GLU A 125 -4.00 7.76 0.02
CA GLU A 125 -2.85 7.98 0.90
C GLU A 125 -2.91 7.08 2.14
N ALA A 126 -4.09 6.91 2.75
CA ALA A 126 -4.28 5.97 3.85
C ALA A 126 -3.94 4.53 3.46
N VAL A 127 -4.37 4.08 2.27
CA VAL A 127 -4.03 2.74 1.78
C VAL A 127 -2.53 2.57 1.55
N LYS A 128 -1.86 3.56 0.96
CA LYS A 128 -0.40 3.56 0.78
C LYS A 128 0.33 3.49 2.12
N ALA A 129 -0.19 4.14 3.16
CA ALA A 129 0.31 4.06 4.53
C ALA A 129 -0.04 2.74 5.26
N GLY A 130 -0.66 1.77 4.57
CA GLY A 130 -0.99 0.47 5.13
C GLY A 130 -2.29 0.42 5.93
N ILE A 131 -3.08 1.50 5.93
CA ILE A 131 -4.37 1.58 6.62
C ILE A 131 -5.47 1.00 5.73
N SER A 132 -6.34 0.19 6.32
CA SER A 132 -7.52 -0.33 5.61
C SER A 132 -8.58 0.76 5.47
N VAL A 133 -9.07 0.97 4.25
CA VAL A 133 -10.09 1.97 3.93
C VAL A 133 -11.33 1.28 3.38
N HIS A 134 -12.50 1.88 3.58
CA HIS A 134 -13.73 1.50 2.87
C HIS A 134 -14.43 2.76 2.36
N PHE A 135 -14.64 2.84 1.05
CA PHE A 135 -15.35 3.93 0.40
C PHE A 135 -16.77 3.50 0.04
N THR A 136 -17.76 4.25 0.48
CA THR A 136 -19.18 4.00 0.16
C THR A 136 -19.96 5.30 0.12
N ASN A 137 -21.04 5.33 -0.65
CA ASN A 137 -22.03 6.39 -0.55
C ASN A 137 -22.94 6.15 0.68
N THR A 138 -23.61 7.21 1.13
CA THR A 138 -24.47 7.18 2.31
C THR A 138 -25.67 6.23 2.16
N GLY A 139 -26.26 6.13 0.97
CA GLY A 139 -27.39 5.23 0.72
C GLY A 139 -27.02 3.76 0.96
N ASN A 140 -25.95 3.31 0.32
CA ASN A 140 -25.40 1.97 0.50
C ASN A 140 -24.95 1.71 1.94
N LEU A 141 -24.43 2.73 2.63
CA LEU A 141 -24.04 2.61 4.04
C LEU A 141 -25.27 2.35 4.92
N ILE A 142 -26.34 3.12 4.74
CA ILE A 142 -27.59 2.96 5.50
C ILE A 142 -28.20 1.59 5.26
N GLU A 143 -28.20 1.08 4.03
CA GLU A 143 -28.71 -0.27 3.72
C GLU A 143 -27.95 -1.38 4.44
N ARG A 144 -26.63 -1.23 4.65
CA ARG A 144 -25.79 -2.22 5.35
C ARG A 144 -25.89 -2.16 6.87
N LEU A 145 -26.37 -1.04 7.42
CA LEU A 145 -26.51 -0.84 8.87
C LEU A 145 -27.89 -1.24 9.41
N LYS A 146 -28.84 -1.55 8.52
CA LYS A 146 -30.14 -2.12 8.86
C LYS A 146 -30.02 -3.63 9.07
#